data_AF-Q1NFG6-F1
#
_entry.id   AF-Q1NFG6-F1
#
_cell.length_a   1.000
_cell.length_b   1.000
_cell.length_c   1.000
_cell.angle_alpha   90.00
_cell.angle_beta   90.00
_cell.angle_gamma   90.00
#
_symmetry.space_group_name_H-M   'P 1'
#
loop_
_entity.id
_entity.type
_entity.pdbx_description
1 polymer ?
#
loop_
_entity_poly.entity_id
_entity_poly.type
_entity_poly.pdbx_seq_one_letter_code
_entity_poly.pdbx_strand_id
1 'polypeptide(L)' 'MSTKPAAGQHAEPNTSIDREDERLARLAFLSPDIVAAILDGRQPSSLTPRRLLKQVNLPLHWNEQKAALGF' A
#
# COMPACT_ATOMS: atom_id res chain seq x y z
N MET A 1 -22.30 35.05 -34.81
CA MET A 1 -22.94 35.29 -33.49
C MET A 1 -23.39 33.94 -32.97
N SER A 2 -22.61 33.34 -32.06
CA SER A 2 -22.90 33.27 -30.60
C SER A 2 -23.90 32.16 -30.28
N THR A 3 -23.70 31.27 -29.30
CA THR A 3 -22.67 31.18 -28.26
C THR A 3 -22.67 29.75 -27.72
N LYS A 4 -21.47 29.24 -27.43
CA LYS A 4 -21.17 28.02 -26.67
C LYS A 4 -21.59 28.18 -25.20
N PRO A 5 -22.27 27.22 -24.56
CA PRO A 5 -22.14 27.03 -23.12
C PRO A 5 -21.08 25.96 -22.85
N ALA A 6 -20.13 26.33 -22.01
CA ALA A 6 -19.21 25.42 -21.33
C ALA A 6 -19.83 25.05 -19.97
N ALA A 7 -20.16 23.78 -19.78
CA ALA A 7 -20.42 23.13 -18.49
C ALA A 7 -20.67 21.64 -18.78
N GLY A 8 -20.09 20.66 -18.11
CA GLY A 8 -19.11 20.65 -17.04
C GLY A 8 -18.15 19.50 -17.29
N GLN A 9 -16.86 19.75 -17.05
CA GLN A 9 -15.88 18.70 -16.89
C GLN A 9 -16.24 17.98 -15.58
N HIS A 10 -17.04 16.92 -15.67
CA HIS A 10 -17.03 15.90 -14.64
C HIS A 10 -15.66 15.26 -14.71
N ALA A 11 -14.73 15.76 -13.90
CA ALA A 11 -13.50 15.05 -13.61
C ALA A 11 -13.92 13.71 -13.00
N GLU A 12 -13.73 12.63 -13.76
CA GLU A 12 -13.77 11.26 -13.26
C GLU A 12 -12.99 11.23 -11.92
N PRO A 13 -13.56 10.72 -10.81
CA PRO A 13 -12.79 10.56 -9.58
C PRO A 13 -11.63 9.62 -9.90
N ASN A 14 -10.42 10.17 -9.87
CA ASN A 14 -9.19 9.43 -10.11
C ASN A 14 -9.03 8.35 -9.02
N THR A 15 -9.65 7.20 -9.23
CA THR A 15 -9.73 6.05 -8.30
C THR A 15 -8.36 5.39 -8.09
N SER A 16 -7.32 5.92 -8.72
CA SER A 16 -5.95 5.43 -8.65
C SER A 16 -5.22 5.88 -7.38
N ILE A 17 -5.60 7.03 -6.80
CA ILE A 17 -4.87 7.61 -5.65
C ILE A 17 -5.12 6.81 -4.36
N ASP A 18 -6.34 6.32 -4.14
CA ASP A 18 -6.70 5.57 -2.93
C ASP A 18 -5.83 4.33 -2.72
N ARG A 19 -5.48 3.61 -3.80
CA ARG A 19 -4.65 2.40 -3.69
C ARG A 19 -3.19 2.70 -3.40
N GLU A 20 -2.70 3.86 -3.82
CA GLU A 20 -1.31 4.26 -3.59
C GLU A 20 -1.13 4.69 -2.14
N ASP A 21 -2.08 5.47 -1.61
CA ASP A 21 -2.10 5.89 -0.20
C ASP A 21 -2.19 4.69 0.76
N GLU A 22 -3.01 3.69 0.45
CA GLU A 22 -3.04 2.47 1.25
C GLU A 22 -1.72 1.68 1.23
N ARG A 23 -1.00 1.68 0.09
CA ARG A 23 0.30 1.01 0.00
C ARG A 23 1.34 1.75 0.84
N LEU A 24 1.35 3.08 0.78
CA LEU A 24 2.22 3.90 1.60
C LEU A 24 1.92 3.71 3.09
N ALA A 25 0.65 3.70 3.48
CA ALA A 25 0.24 3.40 4.84
C ALA A 25 0.73 2.02 5.30
N ARG A 26 0.55 0.97 4.48
CA ARG A 26 1.04 -0.38 4.81
C ARG A 26 2.56 -0.43 5.05
N LEU A 27 3.34 0.31 4.26
CA LEU A 27 4.78 0.39 4.46
C LEU A 27 5.15 1.20 5.71
N ALA A 28 4.44 2.29 5.99
CA ALA A 28 4.69 3.16 7.14
C ALA A 28 4.40 2.48 8.49
N PHE A 29 3.45 1.54 8.54
CA PHE A 29 3.07 0.81 9.76
C PHE A 29 3.71 -0.58 9.91
N LEU A 30 4.69 -0.90 9.07
CA LEU A 30 5.43 -2.15 9.18
C LEU A 30 6.29 -2.14 10.44
N SER A 31 6.38 -3.29 11.13
CA SER A 31 7.28 -3.44 12.28
C SER A 31 8.72 -3.02 11.94
N PRO A 32 9.40 -2.24 12.81
CA PRO A 32 10.80 -1.87 12.61
C PRO A 32 11.73 -3.07 12.37
N ASP A 33 11.49 -4.19 13.06
CA ASP A 33 12.27 -5.42 12.90
C ASP A 33 12.14 -6.01 11.49
N ILE A 34 10.94 -5.93 10.92
CA ILE A 34 10.65 -6.42 9.56
C ILE A 34 11.31 -5.50 8.53
N VAL A 35 11.23 -4.18 8.73
CA VAL A 35 11.91 -3.20 7.87
C VAL A 35 13.43 -3.47 7.88
N ALA A 36 14.02 -3.64 9.06
CA ALA A 36 15.44 -3.97 9.19
C ALA A 36 15.80 -5.28 8.50
N ALA A 37 15.00 -6.34 8.69
CA ALA A 37 15.26 -7.61 8.04
C ALA A 37 15.14 -7.54 6.51
N ILE A 38 14.24 -6.72 5.96
CA ILE A 38 14.16 -6.48 4.51
C ILE A 38 15.40 -5.75 4.00
N LEU A 39 15.84 -4.70 4.72
CA LEU A 39 17.04 -3.93 4.35
C LEU A 39 18.32 -4.78 4.44
N ASP A 40 18.38 -5.68 5.42
CA ASP A 40 19.49 -6.62 5.61
C ASP A 40 19.45 -7.82 4.64
N GLY A 41 18.41 -7.97 3.81
CA GLY A 41 18.25 -9.13 2.94
C GLY A 41 17.88 -10.44 3.67
N ARG A 42 17.42 -10.33 4.92
CA ARG A 42 17.01 -11.44 5.81
C ARG A 42 15.51 -11.71 5.80
N GLN A 43 14.76 -11.11 4.88
CA GLN A 43 13.33 -11.39 4.74
C GLN A 43 13.08 -12.85 4.31
N PRO A 44 11.97 -13.47 4.73
CA PRO A 44 11.57 -14.79 4.27
C PRO A 44 11.49 -14.84 2.74
N SER A 45 11.94 -15.94 2.12
CA SER A 45 11.87 -16.12 0.66
C SER A 45 10.44 -16.06 0.11
N SER A 46 9.44 -16.35 0.96
CA SER A 46 8.03 -16.27 0.61
C SER A 46 7.47 -14.84 0.65
N LEU A 47 8.23 -13.87 1.17
CA LEU A 47 7.85 -12.47 1.25
C LEU A 47 8.31 -11.71 0.00
N THR A 48 7.39 -11.52 -0.94
CA THR A 48 7.64 -10.73 -2.15
C THR A 48 7.04 -9.32 -2.01
N PRO A 49 7.56 -8.31 -2.75
CA PRO A 49 6.97 -6.96 -2.75
C PRO A 49 5.48 -6.98 -3.10
N ARG A 50 5.09 -7.85 -4.05
CA ARG A 50 3.69 -8.01 -4.44
C ARG A 50 2.83 -8.58 -3.32
N ARG A 51 3.37 -9.52 -2.52
CA ARG A 51 2.68 -10.10 -1.36
C ARG A 51 2.53 -9.05 -0.25
N LEU A 52 3.58 -8.30 0.04
CA LEU A 52 3.55 -7.22 1.03
C LEU A 52 2.54 -6.12 0.67
N LEU A 53 2.61 -5.59 -0.56
CA LEU A 53 1.80 -4.45 -0.99
C LEU A 53 0.33 -4.79 -1.28
N LYS A 54 0.01 -6.06 -1.55
CA LYS A 54 -1.37 -6.52 -1.80
C LYS A 54 -2.01 -7.22 -0.61
N GLN A 55 -1.35 -7.31 0.53
CA GLN A 55 -1.95 -7.88 1.74
C GLN A 55 -3.00 -6.89 2.29
N VAL A 56 -4.27 -7.15 1.99
CA VAL A 56 -5.39 -6.26 2.31
C VAL A 56 -5.60 -6.15 3.84
N ASN A 57 -5.24 -7.18 4.59
CA ASN A 57 -5.43 -7.24 6.05
C ASN A 57 -4.11 -7.53 6.77
N LEU A 58 -3.12 -6.64 6.62
CA LEU A 58 -1.92 -6.72 7.45
C LEU A 58 -2.29 -6.31 8.89
N PRO A 59 -2.06 -7.15 9.92
CA PRO A 59 -2.39 -6.81 11.29
C PRO A 59 -1.67 -5.54 11.76
N LEU A 60 -2.30 -4.76 12.64
CA LEU A 60 -1.64 -3.59 13.23
C LEU A 60 -0.64 -3.99 14.33
N HIS A 61 -0.88 -5.11 15.02
CA HIS A 61 0.05 -5.59 16.03
C HIS A 61 1.27 -6.25 15.39
N TRP A 62 2.47 -5.76 15.72
CA TRP A 62 3.71 -6.22 15.08
C TRP A 62 4.02 -7.71 15.23
N ASN A 63 3.63 -8.33 16.34
CA ASN A 63 3.81 -9.77 16.50
C ASN A 63 2.93 -10.57 15.52
N GLU A 64 1.72 -10.09 15.27
CA GLU A 64 0.81 -10.68 14.28
C GLU A 64 1.28 -10.39 12.84
N GLN A 65 1.91 -9.23 12.60
CA GLN A 65 2.56 -8.95 11.31
C GLN A 65 3.65 -9.97 11.00
N LYS A 66 4.51 -10.30 11.98
CA LYS A 66 5.58 -11.29 11.81
C LYS A 66 5.00 -12.64 11.38
N ALA A 67 4.00 -13.14 12.12
CA ALA A 67 3.31 -14.37 11.77
C ALA A 67 2.65 -14.32 10.38
N ALA A 68 1.98 -13.22 10.04
CA ALA A 68 1.29 -13.06 8.75
C ALA A 68 2.25 -12.96 7.54
N LEU A 69 3.47 -12.47 7.77
CA LEU A 69 4.51 -12.28 6.75
C LEU A 69 5.56 -13.40 6.74
N GLY A 70 5.47 -14.35 7.69
CA GLY A 70 6.34 -15.52 7.78
C GLY A 70 7.71 -15.25 8.43
N PHE A 71 7.80 -14.21 9.25
CA PHE A 71 8.94 -13.92 10.13
C PHE A 71 8.85 -14.68 11.46
#